data_AF-A0A069DSS2-F1
#
_entry.id   AF-A0A069DSS2-F1
#
_cell.length_a   1.000
_cell.length_b   1.000
_cell.length_c   1.000
_cell.angle_alpha   90.00
_cell.angle_beta   90.00
_cell.angle_gamma   90.00
#
_symmetry.space_group_name_H-M   'P 1'
#
loop_
_entity.id
_entity.type
_entity.pdbx_description
1 polymer ?
#
loop_
_entity_poly.entity_id
_entity_poly.type
_entity_poly.pdbx_seq_one_letter_code
_entity_poly.pdbx_strand_id
1 'polypeptide(L)'
;SPRESQTISSQKKNFTSCMKSHISVGTFNVRTLLTEDRLVELEQALQKTDLDILGVSEVRRANENIIIRQSNYIFYNYGTKRGINGVGFLIKKDLRQNIKYFKPISDRIVELGINLGSRRSLNVIQVYAPTSSSSEEEVDNFYKELEETIIKVKKKTQSKLIIMGDFNSQVGVGKKEENQVLGMYGLGRRNQRGWKLIRFCQQQQLSIVNSFFKKRRGRRWTWQSPDGNYKNEIDFILTKNRDIIQSYEVWSNFEYHSDHRPVVCKLKIDKTIPFPTKNIVEIQKTLDEEKFKSDIQNYFDKKDITVDMDVQTMYDIIENSIKLAINNHPKTKKVESSKLSEETKELIKRREQMRRKKVKSK
;
A
#
# COMPACT_ATOMS: atom_id res chain seq x y z
N SER A 1 -50.97 2.83 21.32
CA SER A 1 -50.51 3.87 20.39
C SER A 1 -49.00 3.98 20.44
N PRO A 2 -48.31 3.82 19.31
CA PRO A 2 -46.85 3.68 19.26
C PRO A 2 -46.17 5.05 19.39
N ARG A 3 -45.14 5.11 20.24
CA ARG A 3 -44.27 6.29 20.38
C ARG A 3 -43.27 6.32 19.22
N GLU A 4 -43.27 7.48 18.58
CA GLU A 4 -42.53 7.82 17.38
C GLU A 4 -41.02 7.58 17.52
N SER A 5 -40.51 6.83 16.56
CA SER A 5 -39.10 6.74 16.18
C SER A 5 -38.62 8.08 15.65
N GLN A 6 -37.87 8.83 16.46
CA GLN A 6 -37.09 9.97 15.96
C GLN A 6 -35.75 9.48 15.42
N THR A 7 -35.69 9.44 14.10
CA THR A 7 -34.53 9.21 13.26
C THR A 7 -33.52 10.34 13.49
N ILE A 8 -32.47 10.07 14.28
CA ILE A 8 -31.30 10.97 14.35
C ILE A 8 -30.59 10.86 13.00
N SER A 9 -30.80 11.86 12.14
CA SER A 9 -30.04 11.99 10.90
C SER A 9 -28.56 12.09 11.24
N SER A 10 -27.82 11.02 10.95
CA SER A 10 -26.37 11.02 11.00
C SER A 10 -25.89 11.89 9.84
N GLN A 11 -25.65 13.17 10.13
CA GLN A 11 -24.87 14.03 9.26
C GLN A 11 -23.51 13.37 9.07
N LYS A 12 -23.34 12.64 7.96
CA LYS A 12 -22.04 12.29 7.40
C LYS A 12 -21.32 13.61 7.09
N LYS A 13 -20.57 14.13 8.07
CA LYS A 13 -19.56 15.14 7.81
C LYS A 13 -18.54 14.48 6.89
N ASN A 14 -18.67 14.75 5.59
CA ASN A 14 -17.66 14.47 4.60
C ASN A 14 -16.44 15.36 4.89
N PHE A 15 -15.64 14.98 5.88
CA PHE A 15 -14.27 15.44 5.97
C PHE A 15 -13.50 14.73 4.87
N THR A 16 -13.42 15.35 3.70
CA THR A 16 -12.34 15.07 2.76
C THR A 16 -11.05 15.46 3.47
N SER A 17 -10.44 14.53 4.22
CA SER A 17 -9.08 14.73 4.71
C SER A 17 -8.23 15.04 3.49
N CYS A 18 -7.63 16.22 3.44
CA CYS A 18 -6.65 16.55 2.42
C CYS A 18 -5.49 15.55 2.58
N MET A 19 -5.55 14.42 1.86
CA MET A 19 -4.49 13.42 1.93
C MET A 19 -3.19 14.11 1.52
N LYS A 20 -2.17 13.99 2.38
CA LYS A 20 -0.84 14.53 2.07
C LYS A 20 -0.42 13.98 0.70
N SER A 21 0.17 14.83 -0.16
CA SER A 21 0.72 14.41 -1.46
C SER A 21 1.92 13.47 -1.29
N HIS A 22 2.45 13.39 -0.08
CA HIS A 22 3.59 12.58 0.28
C HIS A 22 3.35 11.93 1.64
N ILE A 23 3.93 10.76 1.83
CA ILE A 23 4.03 10.12 3.14
C ILE A 23 5.49 9.80 3.41
N SER A 24 5.96 10.14 4.59
CA SER A 24 7.32 9.88 5.02
C SER A 24 7.35 8.61 5.87
N VAL A 25 8.22 7.67 5.50
CA VAL A 25 8.39 6.41 6.21
C VAL A 25 9.86 6.20 6.52
N GLY A 26 10.16 5.58 7.65
CA GLY A 26 11.54 5.29 8.01
C GLY A 26 11.66 4.16 9.00
N THR A 27 12.87 3.63 9.13
CA THR A 27 13.22 2.58 10.08
C THR A 27 14.29 3.08 11.04
N PHE A 28 14.26 2.61 12.28
CA PHE A 28 15.28 2.90 13.28
C PHE A 28 15.42 1.75 14.28
N ASN A 29 16.64 1.20 14.40
CA ASN A 29 16.98 0.37 15.54
C ASN A 29 17.25 1.29 16.75
N VAL A 30 16.37 1.19 17.74
CA VAL A 30 16.33 2.07 18.93
C VAL A 30 17.16 1.53 20.10
N ARG A 31 17.80 0.37 19.91
CA ARG A 31 18.44 -0.50 20.92
C ARG A 31 17.52 -1.01 22.02
N THR A 32 16.71 -0.14 22.61
CA THR A 32 15.74 -0.50 23.63
C THR A 32 14.67 0.57 23.77
N LEU A 33 13.41 0.13 23.88
CA LEU A 33 12.30 0.92 24.37
C LEU A 33 11.67 0.24 25.60
N LEU A 34 12.47 -0.50 26.38
CA LEU A 34 11.98 -1.30 27.50
C LEU A 34 11.26 -0.45 28.56
N THR A 35 11.73 0.77 28.81
CA THR A 35 11.14 1.73 29.75
C THR A 35 10.24 2.75 29.02
N GLU A 36 9.33 3.38 29.76
CA GLU A 36 8.54 4.49 29.21
C GLU A 36 9.40 5.72 28.92
N ASP A 37 10.41 6.00 29.73
CA ASP A 37 11.29 7.17 29.53
C ASP A 37 11.98 7.16 28.17
N ARG A 38 12.47 5.99 27.73
CA ARG A 38 13.07 5.81 26.39
C ARG A 38 12.05 6.02 25.27
N LEU A 39 10.80 5.62 25.48
CA LEU A 39 9.73 5.88 24.52
C LEU A 39 9.40 7.38 24.45
N VAL A 40 9.34 8.07 25.58
CA VAL A 40 9.11 9.53 25.64
C VAL A 40 10.26 10.30 25.00
N GLU A 41 11.52 9.92 25.25
CA GLU A 41 12.71 10.48 24.59
C GLU A 41 12.60 10.37 23.06
N LEU A 42 12.23 9.18 22.56
CA LEU A 42 12.02 8.97 21.12
C LEU A 42 10.88 9.83 20.56
N GLU A 43 9.77 9.97 21.30
CA GLU A 43 8.65 10.81 20.91
C GLU A 43 9.06 12.29 20.81
N GLN A 44 9.87 12.79 21.73
CA GLN A 44 10.40 14.16 21.69
C GLN A 44 11.31 14.39 20.48
N ALA A 45 12.20 13.43 20.18
CA ALA A 45 13.04 13.49 18.99
C ALA A 45 12.20 13.52 17.71
N LEU A 46 11.11 12.75 17.67
CA LEU A 46 10.20 12.69 16.52
C LEU A 46 9.37 13.96 16.31
N GLN A 47 9.00 14.69 17.37
CA GLN A 47 8.23 15.93 17.26
C GLN A 47 8.92 17.00 16.40
N LYS A 48 10.26 16.96 16.33
CA LYS A 48 11.08 17.87 15.51
C LYS A 48 11.11 17.48 14.02
N THR A 49 10.35 16.46 13.62
CA THR A 49 10.46 15.85 12.29
C THR A 49 9.11 15.76 11.58
N ASP A 50 9.17 15.69 10.25
CA ASP A 50 7.98 15.48 9.42
C ASP A 50 7.58 14.00 9.29
N LEU A 51 8.30 13.06 9.93
CA LEU A 51 8.11 11.62 9.79
C LEU A 51 6.70 11.16 10.19
N ASP A 52 6.01 10.52 9.25
CA ASP A 52 4.64 10.03 9.44
C ASP A 52 4.61 8.62 10.05
N ILE A 53 5.51 7.74 9.61
CA ILE A 53 5.59 6.35 10.07
C ILE A 53 7.07 6.01 10.35
N LEU A 54 7.37 5.70 11.59
CA LEU A 54 8.65 5.13 12.00
C LEU A 54 8.44 3.65 12.34
N GLY A 55 9.09 2.74 11.62
CA GLY A 55 9.29 1.38 12.08
C GLY A 55 10.46 1.32 13.05
N VAL A 56 10.31 0.56 14.13
CA VAL A 56 11.33 0.41 15.16
C VAL A 56 11.71 -1.05 15.37
N SER A 57 12.99 -1.28 15.64
CA SER A 57 13.59 -2.58 15.94
C SER A 57 14.32 -2.55 17.28
N GLU A 58 14.48 -3.70 17.93
CA GLU A 58 14.96 -3.81 19.32
C GLU A 58 14.09 -3.04 20.33
N VAL A 59 12.77 -3.18 20.20
CA VAL A 59 11.81 -2.57 21.14
C VAL A 59 11.97 -3.16 22.55
N ARG A 60 12.29 -4.46 22.64
CA ARG A 60 12.50 -5.23 23.87
C ARG A 60 11.28 -5.29 24.81
N ARG A 61 10.07 -5.04 24.30
CA ARG A 61 8.80 -5.22 25.01
C ARG A 61 8.15 -6.55 24.61
N ALA A 62 7.42 -7.14 25.54
CA ALA A 62 6.66 -8.36 25.30
C ALA A 62 5.20 -8.06 24.94
N ASN A 63 4.58 -9.04 24.29
CA ASN A 63 3.19 -9.06 23.83
C ASN A 63 2.91 -8.04 22.73
N GLU A 64 1.73 -8.17 22.13
CA GLU A 64 1.18 -7.18 21.23
C GLU A 64 0.57 -6.02 22.03
N ASN A 65 0.96 -4.79 21.72
CA ASN A 65 0.40 -3.61 22.36
C ASN A 65 0.12 -2.51 21.34
N ILE A 66 -1.03 -1.86 21.50
CA ILE A 66 -1.42 -0.65 20.76
C ILE A 66 -1.70 0.45 21.76
N ILE A 67 -0.85 1.47 21.78
CA ILE A 67 -0.90 2.55 22.77
C ILE A 67 -1.06 3.88 22.05
N ILE A 68 -2.20 4.55 22.27
CA ILE A 68 -2.40 5.93 21.84
C ILE A 68 -1.62 6.81 22.83
N ARG A 69 -0.58 7.47 22.36
CA ARG A 69 0.31 8.28 23.20
C ARG A 69 -0.30 9.64 23.48
N GLN A 70 0.20 10.35 24.49
CA GLN A 70 -0.18 11.76 24.70
C GLN A 70 0.36 12.65 23.57
N SER A 71 1.56 12.33 23.07
CA SER A 71 2.16 12.93 21.88
C SER A 71 1.33 12.68 20.61
N ASN A 72 1.76 13.22 19.46
CA ASN A 72 1.03 13.06 18.19
C ASN A 72 1.20 11.66 17.54
N TYR A 73 1.54 10.63 18.30
CA TYR A 73 1.83 9.29 17.79
C TYR A 73 0.94 8.20 18.39
N ILE A 74 0.78 7.12 17.62
CA ILE A 74 0.26 5.82 18.04
C ILE A 74 1.44 4.88 18.02
N PHE A 75 1.71 4.23 19.16
CA PHE A 75 2.76 3.24 19.29
C PHE A 75 2.17 1.85 19.21
N TYR A 76 2.59 1.09 18.20
CA TYR A 76 2.34 -0.33 18.07
C TYR A 76 3.64 -1.09 18.36
N ASN A 77 3.59 -2.14 19.16
CA ASN A 77 4.72 -3.07 19.30
C ASN A 77 4.27 -4.52 19.36
N TYR A 78 5.19 -5.39 19.00
CA TYR A 78 5.08 -6.82 19.19
C TYR A 78 6.44 -7.42 19.58
N GLY A 79 6.44 -8.30 20.57
CA GLY A 79 7.60 -9.10 20.94
C GLY A 79 7.19 -10.34 21.74
N THR A 80 7.97 -11.41 21.63
CA THR A 80 7.68 -12.69 22.30
C THR A 80 8.10 -12.69 23.76
N LYS A 81 9.25 -12.05 24.06
CA LYS A 81 9.85 -12.02 25.40
C LYS A 81 10.32 -10.62 25.75
N ARG A 82 10.16 -10.25 27.01
CA ARG A 82 10.65 -8.97 27.53
C ARG A 82 12.17 -8.96 27.51
N GLY A 83 12.77 -7.85 27.08
CA GLY A 83 14.23 -7.68 27.04
C GLY A 83 14.91 -8.18 25.77
N ILE A 84 14.21 -8.91 24.90
CA ILE A 84 14.79 -9.56 23.71
C ILE A 84 14.00 -9.14 22.46
N ASN A 85 14.71 -8.87 21.36
CA ASN A 85 14.13 -8.54 20.05
C ASN A 85 13.01 -7.47 20.15
N GLY A 86 11.94 -7.64 19.37
CA GLY A 86 10.78 -6.77 19.37
C GLY A 86 10.83 -5.78 18.22
N VAL A 87 9.71 -5.67 17.54
CA VAL A 87 9.50 -4.76 16.41
C VAL A 87 8.21 -3.96 16.61
N GLY A 88 8.10 -2.83 15.95
CA GLY A 88 6.92 -1.98 16.10
C GLY A 88 6.88 -0.81 15.15
N PHE A 89 5.88 0.04 15.37
CA PHE A 89 5.69 1.28 14.63
C PHE A 89 5.32 2.43 15.57
N LEU A 90 5.85 3.62 15.31
CA LEU A 90 5.29 4.90 15.76
C LEU A 90 4.65 5.59 14.55
N ILE A 91 3.35 5.86 14.63
CA ILE A 91 2.56 6.40 13.50
C ILE A 91 1.88 7.69 13.93
N LYS A 92 1.96 8.75 13.11
CA LYS A 92 1.24 10.00 13.40
C LYS A 92 -0.26 9.76 13.51
N LYS A 93 -0.92 10.35 14.52
CA LYS A 93 -2.36 10.20 14.76
C LYS A 93 -3.22 10.64 13.58
N ASP A 94 -2.73 11.56 12.75
CA ASP A 94 -3.37 11.99 11.50
C ASP A 94 -3.70 10.81 10.57
N LEU A 95 -2.87 9.75 10.60
CA LEU A 95 -3.05 8.54 9.79
C LEU A 95 -3.95 7.49 10.44
N ARG A 96 -4.50 7.74 11.63
CA ARG A 96 -5.30 6.75 12.39
C ARG A 96 -6.44 6.16 11.56
N GLN A 97 -7.15 7.00 10.82
CA GLN A 97 -8.28 6.56 9.98
C GLN A 97 -7.82 5.80 8.72
N ASN A 98 -6.55 5.93 8.35
CA ASN A 98 -5.96 5.25 7.21
C ASN A 98 -5.39 3.89 7.59
N ILE A 99 -5.12 3.60 8.88
CA ILE A 99 -4.63 2.30 9.33
C ILE A 99 -5.71 1.24 9.07
N LYS A 100 -5.38 0.21 8.29
CA LYS A 100 -6.25 -0.95 8.03
C LYS A 100 -6.06 -2.03 9.08
N TYR A 101 -4.81 -2.35 9.39
CA TYR A 101 -4.44 -3.37 10.37
C TYR A 101 -2.97 -3.23 10.76
N PHE A 102 -2.67 -3.78 11.93
CA PHE A 102 -1.35 -4.27 12.27
C PHE A 102 -1.40 -5.79 12.24
N LYS A 103 -0.33 -6.41 11.79
CA LYS A 103 -0.24 -7.86 11.78
C LYS A 103 1.14 -8.27 12.27
N PRO A 104 1.25 -8.84 13.49
CA PRO A 104 2.49 -9.46 13.92
C PRO A 104 2.69 -10.78 13.16
N ILE A 105 3.92 -11.04 12.72
CA ILE A 105 4.32 -12.31 12.09
C ILE A 105 5.27 -13.04 13.04
N SER A 106 6.29 -12.35 13.53
CA SER A 106 7.23 -12.82 14.55
C SER A 106 7.76 -11.63 15.35
N ASP A 107 8.55 -11.86 16.41
CA ASP A 107 9.20 -10.78 17.18
C ASP A 107 10.27 -10.01 16.37
N ARG A 108 10.48 -10.43 15.12
CA ARG A 108 11.37 -9.84 14.12
C ARG A 108 10.64 -9.23 12.92
N ILE A 109 9.35 -9.52 12.72
CA ILE A 109 8.62 -9.07 11.52
C ILE A 109 7.20 -8.63 11.91
N VAL A 110 6.86 -7.39 11.56
CA VAL A 110 5.51 -6.85 11.68
C VAL A 110 5.11 -6.14 10.39
N GLU A 111 3.85 -6.35 9.98
CA GLU A 111 3.22 -5.71 8.83
C GLU A 111 2.21 -4.65 9.29
N LEU A 112 2.26 -3.49 8.64
CA LEU A 112 1.31 -2.39 8.77
C LEU A 112 0.63 -2.14 7.42
N GLY A 113 -0.69 -2.28 7.38
CA GLY A 113 -1.50 -1.95 6.21
C GLY A 113 -2.11 -0.56 6.33
N ILE A 114 -1.90 0.30 5.33
CA ILE A 114 -2.44 1.67 5.28
C ILE A 114 -3.26 1.88 4.00
N ASN A 115 -4.42 2.50 4.14
CA ASN A 115 -5.25 2.98 3.04
C ASN A 115 -4.80 4.37 2.59
N LEU A 116 -4.31 4.49 1.35
CA LEU A 116 -3.90 5.77 0.76
C LEU A 116 -5.04 6.45 -0.02
N GLY A 117 -6.27 5.97 0.12
CA GLY A 117 -7.44 6.45 -0.61
C GLY A 117 -7.58 5.85 -2.01
N SER A 118 -8.77 5.98 -2.61
CA SER A 118 -9.11 5.56 -3.98
C SER A 118 -8.51 4.21 -4.40
N ARG A 119 -8.94 3.11 -3.76
CA ARG A 119 -8.50 1.71 -3.98
C ARG A 119 -6.99 1.45 -3.83
N ARG A 120 -6.19 2.40 -3.35
CA ARG A 120 -4.75 2.23 -3.13
C ARG A 120 -4.45 1.93 -1.67
N SER A 121 -3.49 1.05 -1.45
CA SER A 121 -2.93 0.82 -0.12
C SER A 121 -1.42 0.74 -0.15
N LEU A 122 -0.83 1.06 0.98
CA LEU A 122 0.59 0.91 1.27
C LEU A 122 0.71 -0.16 2.35
N ASN A 123 1.54 -1.17 2.09
CA ASN A 123 1.95 -2.12 3.10
C ASN A 123 3.39 -1.82 3.49
N VAL A 124 3.61 -1.64 4.78
CA VAL A 124 4.92 -1.36 5.37
C VAL A 124 5.27 -2.55 6.25
N ILE A 125 6.36 -3.24 5.96
CA ILE A 125 6.87 -4.35 6.76
C ILE A 125 8.11 -3.85 7.48
N GLN A 126 8.08 -3.84 8.82
CA GLN A 126 9.25 -3.58 9.65
C GLN A 126 9.93 -4.90 10.00
N VAL A 127 11.25 -4.95 9.84
CA VAL A 127 12.05 -6.14 10.13
C VAL A 127 13.23 -5.90 11.08
N TYR A 128 13.59 -6.94 11.79
CA TYR A 128 14.84 -7.05 12.54
C TYR A 128 15.49 -8.41 12.28
N ALA A 129 16.40 -8.47 11.31
CA ALA A 129 17.05 -9.71 10.92
C ALA A 129 17.91 -10.27 12.07
N PRO A 130 18.09 -11.60 12.14
CA PRO A 130 18.96 -12.23 13.13
C PRO A 130 20.38 -11.65 13.12
N THR A 131 21.06 -11.64 14.26
CA THR A 131 22.43 -11.10 14.39
C THR A 131 23.46 -12.07 13.83
N SER A 132 24.73 -11.67 13.73
CA SER A 132 25.82 -12.54 13.25
C SER A 132 26.01 -13.81 14.07
N SER A 133 25.63 -13.81 15.35
CA SER A 133 25.71 -14.95 16.26
C SER A 133 24.53 -15.94 16.15
N SER A 134 23.49 -15.60 15.39
CA SER A 134 22.35 -16.49 15.16
C SER A 134 22.70 -17.69 14.29
N SER A 135 22.01 -18.81 14.52
CA SER A 135 22.17 -20.02 13.72
C SER A 135 21.73 -19.79 12.26
N GLU A 136 22.23 -20.61 11.33
CA GLU A 136 21.80 -20.54 9.94
C GLU A 136 20.29 -20.81 9.78
N GLU A 137 19.76 -21.72 10.59
CA GLU A 137 18.33 -22.05 10.66
C GLU A 137 17.48 -20.83 11.04
N GLU A 138 17.88 -20.04 12.05
CA GLU A 138 17.18 -18.81 12.42
C GLU A 138 17.16 -17.80 11.26
N VAL A 139 18.27 -17.70 10.51
CA VAL A 139 18.38 -16.82 9.36
C VAL A 139 17.47 -17.31 8.22
N ASP A 140 17.45 -18.61 7.93
CA ASP A 140 16.59 -19.20 6.90
C ASP A 140 15.11 -19.04 7.23
N ASN A 141 14.72 -19.31 8.49
CA ASN A 141 13.36 -19.12 8.97
C ASN A 141 12.91 -17.67 8.82
N PHE A 142 13.77 -16.70 9.18
CA PHE A 142 13.47 -15.27 8.97
C PHE A 142 13.16 -14.92 7.51
N TYR A 143 14.01 -15.38 6.56
CA TYR A 143 13.77 -15.07 5.14
C TYR A 143 12.54 -15.79 4.57
N LYS A 144 12.25 -17.01 5.05
CA LYS A 144 11.04 -17.77 4.70
C LYS A 144 9.78 -17.05 5.19
N GLU A 145 9.74 -16.63 6.45
CA GLU A 145 8.61 -15.85 7.01
C GLU A 145 8.40 -14.53 6.25
N LEU A 146 9.49 -13.83 5.92
CA LEU A 146 9.44 -12.60 5.16
C LEU A 146 8.91 -12.84 3.73
N GLU A 147 9.37 -13.88 3.05
CA GLU A 147 8.85 -14.28 1.74
C GLU A 147 7.35 -14.58 1.78
N GLU A 148 6.91 -15.41 2.71
CA GLU A 148 5.49 -15.72 2.88
C GLU A 148 4.65 -14.47 3.12
N THR A 149 5.17 -13.54 3.92
CA THR A 149 4.51 -12.25 4.20
C THR A 149 4.37 -11.45 2.92
N ILE A 150 5.43 -11.32 2.13
CA ILE A 150 5.40 -10.64 0.82
C ILE A 150 4.37 -11.28 -0.13
N ILE A 151 4.33 -12.61 -0.20
CA ILE A 151 3.36 -13.34 -1.05
C ILE A 151 1.92 -13.05 -0.60
N LYS A 152 1.66 -13.09 0.71
CA LYS A 152 0.34 -12.78 1.30
C LYS A 152 -0.07 -11.33 0.99
N VAL A 153 0.84 -10.37 1.04
CA VAL A 153 0.57 -8.97 0.68
C VAL A 153 0.20 -8.83 -0.80
N LYS A 154 0.98 -9.45 -1.70
CA LYS A 154 0.75 -9.41 -3.16
C LYS A 154 -0.63 -9.93 -3.54
N LYS A 155 -1.08 -11.04 -2.93
CA LYS A 155 -2.38 -11.67 -3.24
C LYS A 155 -3.58 -10.81 -2.84
N LYS A 156 -3.45 -10.05 -1.75
CA LYS A 156 -4.59 -9.32 -1.15
C LYS A 156 -4.94 -8.02 -1.87
N THR A 157 -3.97 -7.37 -2.51
CA THR A 157 -4.12 -5.96 -2.93
C THR A 157 -3.17 -5.58 -4.07
N GLN A 158 -3.59 -4.64 -4.93
CA GLN A 158 -2.68 -3.87 -5.80
C GLN A 158 -1.90 -2.81 -5.01
N SER A 159 -1.35 -3.19 -3.86
CA SER A 159 -0.70 -2.27 -2.93
C SER A 159 0.74 -1.98 -3.31
N LYS A 160 1.19 -0.79 -2.89
CA LYS A 160 2.61 -0.46 -2.85
C LYS A 160 3.23 -1.15 -1.63
N LEU A 161 4.43 -1.70 -1.78
CA LEU A 161 5.12 -2.44 -0.73
C LEU A 161 6.42 -1.74 -0.34
N ILE A 162 6.59 -1.49 0.95
CA ILE A 162 7.84 -1.05 1.58
C ILE A 162 8.22 -2.10 2.61
N ILE A 163 9.45 -2.59 2.55
CA ILE A 163 10.05 -3.42 3.60
C ILE A 163 11.22 -2.61 4.13
N MET A 164 11.28 -2.41 5.43
CA MET A 164 12.33 -1.60 6.03
C MET A 164 12.74 -2.19 7.37
N GLY A 165 13.97 -1.95 7.78
CA GLY A 165 14.47 -2.56 9.00
C GLY A 165 15.98 -2.63 9.04
N ASP A 166 16.44 -3.19 10.15
CA ASP A 166 17.82 -3.63 10.31
C ASP A 166 17.95 -5.05 9.75
N PHE A 167 18.73 -5.20 8.69
CA PHE A 167 18.96 -6.49 8.03
C PHE A 167 20.24 -7.18 8.49
N ASN A 168 21.01 -6.59 9.41
CA ASN A 168 22.28 -7.13 9.89
C ASN A 168 23.20 -7.62 8.75
N SER A 169 23.22 -6.89 7.63
CA SER A 169 23.90 -7.30 6.40
C SER A 169 24.58 -6.11 5.71
N GLN A 170 25.74 -6.35 5.09
CA GLN A 170 26.45 -5.33 4.33
C GLN A 170 26.39 -5.71 2.86
N VAL A 171 25.66 -4.94 2.06
CA VAL A 171 25.46 -5.20 0.62
C VAL A 171 26.56 -4.60 -0.26
N GLY A 172 27.26 -3.58 0.25
CA GLY A 172 28.34 -2.89 -0.44
C GLY A 172 27.88 -2.06 -1.64
N VAL A 173 28.84 -1.68 -2.48
CA VAL A 173 28.60 -0.98 -3.75
C VAL A 173 28.05 -1.97 -4.78
N GLY A 174 26.95 -1.62 -5.45
CA GLY A 174 26.38 -2.44 -6.52
C GLY A 174 27.14 -2.35 -7.83
N LYS A 175 27.09 -3.44 -8.60
CA LYS A 175 27.65 -3.53 -9.95
C LYS A 175 26.60 -3.23 -11.01
N LYS A 176 27.04 -3.00 -12.26
CA LYS A 176 26.15 -2.63 -13.37
C LYS A 176 25.10 -3.72 -13.64
N GLU A 177 25.47 -4.99 -13.48
CA GLU A 177 24.62 -6.16 -13.68
C GLU A 177 23.54 -6.29 -12.60
N GLU A 178 23.74 -5.65 -11.45
CA GLU A 178 22.86 -5.73 -10.27
C GLU A 178 21.87 -4.57 -10.18
N ASN A 179 21.88 -3.63 -11.13
CA ASN A 179 21.16 -2.34 -11.05
C ASN A 179 19.62 -2.45 -10.92
N GLN A 180 19.05 -3.64 -11.12
CA GLN A 180 17.65 -3.90 -10.79
C GLN A 180 17.41 -3.95 -9.27
N VAL A 181 18.38 -4.47 -8.52
CA VAL A 181 18.29 -4.73 -7.08
C VAL A 181 19.16 -3.76 -6.28
N LEU A 182 20.40 -3.54 -6.70
CA LEU A 182 21.38 -2.76 -5.96
C LEU A 182 22.01 -1.71 -6.88
N GLY A 183 21.92 -0.45 -6.49
CA GLY A 183 22.52 0.68 -7.16
C GLY A 183 24.01 0.89 -6.82
N MET A 184 24.63 1.82 -7.55
CA MET A 184 26.08 2.06 -7.52
C MET A 184 26.55 2.88 -6.31
N TYR A 185 25.65 3.28 -5.40
CA TYR A 185 26.02 4.20 -4.32
C TYR A 185 26.17 3.55 -2.95
N GLY A 186 25.96 2.25 -2.77
CA GLY A 186 26.06 1.59 -1.45
C GLY A 186 27.39 1.79 -0.71
N LEU A 187 27.42 1.49 0.60
CA LEU A 187 28.61 1.68 1.45
C LEU A 187 29.32 0.36 1.76
N GLY A 188 30.66 0.38 1.74
CA GLY A 188 31.51 -0.69 2.26
C GLY A 188 31.64 -1.92 1.34
N ARG A 189 32.14 -3.02 1.91
CA ARG A 189 32.32 -4.31 1.22
C ARG A 189 31.16 -5.24 1.55
N ARG A 190 30.74 -6.02 0.55
CA ARG A 190 29.70 -7.02 0.70
C ARG A 190 30.15 -8.17 1.60
N ASN A 191 29.32 -8.55 2.58
CA ASN A 191 29.53 -9.72 3.42
C ASN A 191 28.60 -10.89 3.02
N GLN A 192 28.75 -12.07 3.65
CA GLN A 192 27.95 -13.27 3.34
C GLN A 192 26.45 -13.01 3.50
N ARG A 193 26.04 -12.28 4.55
CA ARG A 193 24.64 -11.90 4.77
C ARG A 193 24.13 -10.92 3.70
N GLY A 194 24.99 -10.04 3.22
CA GLY A 194 24.69 -9.13 2.10
C GLY A 194 24.43 -9.89 0.81
N TRP A 195 25.19 -10.96 0.53
CA TRP A 195 24.89 -11.86 -0.59
C TRP A 195 23.52 -12.52 -0.45
N LYS A 196 23.16 -12.99 0.75
CA LYS A 196 21.84 -13.58 1.02
C LYS A 196 20.72 -12.57 0.80
N LEU A 197 20.87 -11.35 1.32
CA LEU A 197 19.90 -10.28 1.13
C LEU A 197 19.71 -9.92 -0.35
N ILE A 198 20.79 -9.83 -1.13
CA ILE A 198 20.70 -9.51 -2.56
C ILE A 198 20.00 -10.64 -3.32
N ARG A 199 20.32 -11.90 -3.05
CA ARG A 199 19.64 -13.06 -3.68
C ARG A 199 18.15 -13.05 -3.36
N PHE A 200 17.79 -12.81 -2.09
CA PHE A 200 16.41 -12.65 -1.68
C PHE A 200 15.72 -11.50 -2.43
N CYS A 201 16.37 -10.34 -2.53
CA CYS A 201 15.84 -9.21 -3.28
C CYS A 201 15.69 -9.51 -4.77
N GLN A 202 16.60 -10.25 -5.40
CA GLN A 202 16.47 -10.68 -6.79
C GLN A 202 15.25 -11.58 -6.98
N GLN A 203 15.09 -12.62 -6.14
CA GLN A 203 13.94 -13.53 -6.18
C GLN A 203 12.61 -12.80 -5.98
N GLN A 204 12.58 -11.87 -5.02
CA GLN A 204 11.38 -11.10 -4.73
C GLN A 204 11.22 -9.86 -5.61
N GLN A 205 12.13 -9.58 -6.55
CA GLN A 205 12.18 -8.38 -7.39
C GLN A 205 12.11 -7.07 -6.59
N LEU A 206 12.86 -7.00 -5.50
CA LEU A 206 13.00 -5.84 -4.62
C LEU A 206 14.27 -5.07 -4.96
N SER A 207 14.19 -3.75 -4.85
CA SER A 207 15.34 -2.86 -4.95
C SER A 207 15.71 -2.29 -3.59
N ILE A 208 17.01 -2.26 -3.28
CA ILE A 208 17.59 -1.67 -2.07
C ILE A 208 17.71 -0.16 -2.26
N VAL A 209 16.72 0.59 -1.79
CA VAL A 209 16.52 2.02 -2.07
C VAL A 209 17.78 2.85 -1.76
N ASN A 210 18.42 2.61 -0.61
CA ASN A 210 19.58 3.35 -0.13
C ASN A 210 20.73 3.45 -1.16
N SER A 211 20.87 2.43 -1.99
CA SER A 211 21.96 2.28 -2.96
C SER A 211 21.74 3.04 -4.27
N PHE A 212 20.52 3.54 -4.53
CA PHE A 212 20.18 4.28 -5.76
C PHE A 212 20.35 5.79 -5.64
N PHE A 213 20.47 6.32 -4.42
CA PHE A 213 20.59 7.75 -4.17
C PHE A 213 22.03 8.14 -3.87
N LYS A 214 22.62 9.03 -4.66
CA LYS A 214 23.96 9.57 -4.37
C LYS A 214 23.94 10.39 -3.08
N LYS A 215 24.77 10.03 -2.11
CA LYS A 215 24.94 10.73 -0.83
C LYS A 215 26.42 10.83 -0.46
N ARG A 216 26.77 11.85 0.32
CA ARG A 216 28.11 11.97 0.93
C ARG A 216 28.34 10.77 1.86
N ARG A 217 29.56 10.22 1.86
CA ARG A 217 29.93 9.01 2.64
C ARG A 217 29.54 9.09 4.12
N GLY A 218 29.70 10.24 4.76
CA GLY A 218 29.32 10.46 6.17
C GLY A 218 27.82 10.46 6.47
N ARG A 219 26.97 10.50 5.43
CA ARG A 219 25.49 10.46 5.51
C ARG A 219 24.91 9.13 4.99
N ARG A 220 25.71 8.06 4.98
CA ARG A 220 25.29 6.73 4.47
C ARG A 220 25.28 5.65 5.53
N TRP A 221 26.21 5.72 6.46
CA TRP A 221 26.27 4.73 7.52
C TRP A 221 25.05 4.83 8.41
N THR A 222 24.51 3.68 8.79
CA THR A 222 23.31 3.55 9.61
C THR A 222 23.62 2.94 10.96
N TRP A 223 24.80 2.33 11.12
CA TRP A 223 25.30 1.78 12.38
C TRP A 223 26.76 2.15 12.61
N GLN A 224 27.12 2.40 13.87
CA GLN A 224 28.48 2.61 14.33
C GLN A 224 28.84 1.58 15.41
N SER A 225 30.07 1.05 15.37
CA SER A 225 30.55 0.13 16.40
C SER A 225 30.67 0.82 17.76
N PRO A 226 30.59 0.07 18.89
CA PRO A 226 30.67 0.65 20.23
C PRO A 226 31.96 1.44 20.50
N ASP A 227 33.08 1.04 19.89
CA ASP A 227 34.37 1.73 19.95
C ASP A 227 34.48 2.92 18.99
N GLY A 228 33.45 3.15 18.17
CA GLY A 228 33.36 4.27 17.23
C GLY A 228 34.16 4.09 15.92
N ASN A 229 34.97 3.04 15.81
CA ASN A 229 35.95 2.86 14.74
C ASN A 229 35.35 2.42 13.40
N TYR A 230 34.23 1.69 13.43
CA TYR A 230 33.60 1.11 12.26
C TYR A 230 32.22 1.73 12.04
N LYS A 231 31.92 2.01 10.77
CA LYS A 231 30.64 2.60 10.34
C LYS A 231 30.12 1.83 9.13
N ASN A 232 28.97 1.19 9.30
CA ASN A 232 28.37 0.30 8.31
C ASN A 232 26.98 0.79 7.91
N GLU A 233 26.53 0.33 6.74
CA GLU A 233 25.16 0.49 6.27
C GLU A 233 24.50 -0.90 6.36
N ILE A 234 23.62 -1.08 7.33
CA ILE A 234 22.93 -2.35 7.64
C ILE A 234 21.41 -2.21 7.75
N ASP A 235 20.92 -0.98 7.85
CA ASP A 235 19.51 -0.64 7.85
C ASP A 235 19.08 -0.24 6.43
N PHE A 236 18.08 -0.91 5.88
CA PHE A 236 17.67 -0.71 4.49
C PHE A 236 16.19 -0.48 4.35
N ILE A 237 15.84 0.23 3.28
CA ILE A 237 14.49 0.29 2.73
C ILE A 237 14.51 -0.48 1.41
N LEU A 238 13.63 -1.47 1.29
CA LEU A 238 13.44 -2.31 0.12
C LEU A 238 12.06 -2.07 -0.48
N THR A 239 11.96 -2.03 -1.81
CA THR A 239 10.67 -1.90 -2.47
C THR A 239 10.68 -2.46 -3.88
N LYS A 240 9.51 -2.89 -4.36
CA LYS A 240 9.26 -3.10 -5.79
C LYS A 240 8.97 -1.80 -6.53
N ASN A 241 8.44 -0.81 -5.81
CA ASN A 241 7.86 0.39 -6.35
C ASN A 241 8.83 1.56 -6.24
N ARG A 242 9.96 1.48 -6.94
CA ARG A 242 10.94 2.58 -6.96
C ARG A 242 10.33 3.89 -7.47
N ASP A 243 9.30 3.80 -8.32
CA ASP A 243 8.57 4.92 -8.91
C ASP A 243 7.96 5.87 -7.88
N ILE A 244 7.61 5.37 -6.69
CA ILE A 244 7.03 6.21 -5.63
C ILE A 244 8.10 6.81 -4.71
N ILE A 245 9.36 6.39 -4.77
CA ILE A 245 10.41 6.92 -3.89
C ILE A 245 10.88 8.28 -4.43
N GLN A 246 10.66 9.36 -3.69
CA GLN A 246 11.14 10.69 -4.06
C GLN A 246 12.52 11.00 -3.51
N SER A 247 12.74 10.64 -2.25
CA SER A 247 13.99 10.94 -1.56
C SER A 247 14.31 9.86 -0.54
N TYR A 248 15.59 9.74 -0.27
CA TYR A 248 16.18 8.90 0.76
C TYR A 248 17.14 9.77 1.58
N GLU A 249 17.13 9.62 2.90
CA GLU A 249 18.08 10.26 3.81
C GLU A 249 18.41 9.34 4.99
N VAL A 250 19.65 9.45 5.48
CA VAL A 250 20.03 8.95 6.81
C VAL A 250 20.17 10.14 7.73
N TRP A 251 19.40 10.16 8.81
CA TRP A 251 19.39 11.28 9.75
C TRP A 251 20.61 11.22 10.65
N SER A 252 21.53 12.16 10.46
CA SER A 252 22.76 12.24 11.25
C SER A 252 22.58 12.99 12.58
N ASN A 253 21.59 13.87 12.65
CA ASN A 253 21.30 14.72 13.81
C ASN A 253 19.90 14.37 14.34
N PHE A 254 19.72 13.12 14.77
CA PHE A 254 18.49 12.68 15.43
C PHE A 254 18.76 12.64 16.93
N GLU A 255 18.00 13.41 17.71
CA GLU A 255 18.22 13.60 19.15
C GLU A 255 17.72 12.41 19.99
N TYR A 256 18.23 11.22 19.70
CA TYR A 256 17.95 10.01 20.46
C TYR A 256 19.21 9.16 20.51
N HIS A 257 19.59 8.70 21.71
CA HIS A 257 20.84 7.97 21.88
C HIS A 257 20.73 6.51 21.40
N SER A 258 21.23 6.25 20.18
CA SER A 258 21.41 4.92 19.59
C SER A 258 22.75 4.86 18.85
N ASP A 259 23.32 3.66 18.71
CA ASP A 259 24.45 3.40 17.80
C ASP A 259 24.01 3.28 16.34
N HIS A 260 22.69 3.26 16.10
CA HIS A 260 22.09 3.38 14.78
C HIS A 260 21.65 4.82 14.45
N ARG A 261 21.35 5.04 13.16
CA ARG A 261 20.74 6.26 12.64
C ARG A 261 19.45 5.94 11.89
N PRO A 262 18.40 6.75 12.04
CA PRO A 262 17.17 6.56 11.28
C PRO A 262 17.41 6.65 9.77
N VAL A 263 16.82 5.70 9.05
CA VAL A 263 16.81 5.67 7.59
C VAL A 263 15.41 6.02 7.13
N VAL A 264 15.28 7.10 6.37
CA VAL A 264 13.98 7.70 6.03
C VAL A 264 13.85 7.87 4.52
N CYS A 265 12.67 7.57 3.98
CA CYS A 265 12.31 7.92 2.62
C CYS A 265 10.97 8.68 2.56
N LYS A 266 10.84 9.52 1.52
CA LYS A 266 9.59 10.19 1.20
C LYS A 266 8.96 9.50 0.01
N LEU A 267 7.72 9.08 0.18
CA LEU A 267 6.92 8.40 -0.84
C LEU A 267 5.97 9.41 -1.48
N LYS A 268 5.94 9.46 -2.81
CA LYS A 268 4.93 10.17 -3.57
C LYS A 268 3.63 9.40 -3.54
N ILE A 269 2.58 10.07 -3.07
CA ILE A 269 1.21 9.60 -3.21
C ILE A 269 0.61 10.39 -4.37
N ASP A 270 0.43 9.73 -5.51
CA ASP A 270 -0.24 10.37 -6.64
C ASP A 270 -1.67 10.73 -6.23
N LYS A 271 -1.90 12.04 -6.01
CA LYS A 271 -3.22 12.67 -5.99
C LYS A 271 -3.80 12.61 -7.40
N THR A 272 -4.13 11.42 -7.86
CA THR A 272 -5.11 11.35 -8.94
C THR A 272 -6.43 11.71 -8.31
N ILE A 273 -6.95 12.88 -8.71
CA ILE A 273 -8.37 13.23 -8.70
C ILE A 273 -9.12 11.91 -8.93
N PRO A 274 -10.16 11.57 -8.12
CA PRO A 274 -10.97 10.39 -8.40
C PRO A 274 -11.21 10.40 -9.90
N PHE A 275 -10.65 9.41 -10.61
CA PHE A 275 -10.92 9.28 -12.03
C PHE A 275 -12.41 9.49 -12.16
N PRO A 276 -12.89 10.42 -13.04
CA PRO A 276 -14.32 10.59 -13.22
C PRO A 276 -14.81 9.16 -13.37
N THR A 277 -15.63 8.72 -12.40
CA THR A 277 -16.17 7.37 -12.39
C THR A 277 -16.57 7.18 -13.82
N LYS A 278 -15.90 6.30 -14.58
CA LYS A 278 -16.33 6.02 -15.96
C LYS A 278 -17.80 5.82 -15.75
N ASN A 279 -18.63 6.73 -16.29
CA ASN A 279 -20.05 6.72 -16.03
C ASN A 279 -20.40 5.27 -16.21
N ILE A 280 -20.78 4.60 -15.13
CA ILE A 280 -21.32 3.27 -15.25
C ILE A 280 -22.58 3.62 -16.00
N VAL A 281 -22.52 3.53 -17.32
CA VAL A 281 -23.69 3.60 -18.15
C VAL A 281 -24.48 2.46 -17.57
N GLU A 282 -25.52 2.81 -16.83
CA GLU A 282 -26.43 1.85 -16.27
C GLU A 282 -27.01 1.15 -17.49
N ILE A 283 -26.44 -0.02 -17.82
CA ILE A 283 -26.95 -0.84 -18.90
C ILE A 283 -28.26 -1.37 -18.32
N GLN A 284 -29.37 -0.74 -18.70
CA GLN A 284 -30.67 -1.35 -18.46
C GLN A 284 -30.64 -2.70 -19.17
N LYS A 285 -30.63 -3.78 -18.39
CA LYS A 285 -30.89 -5.11 -18.92
C LYS A 285 -32.32 -5.10 -19.45
N THR A 286 -32.48 -4.94 -20.76
CA THR A 286 -33.77 -4.97 -21.45
C THR A 286 -34.16 -6.38 -21.91
N LEU A 287 -33.34 -7.39 -21.58
CA LEU A 287 -33.57 -8.76 -21.97
C LEU A 287 -34.52 -9.43 -20.97
N ASP A 288 -35.71 -9.78 -21.43
CA ASP A 288 -36.62 -10.69 -20.73
C ASP A 288 -36.07 -12.12 -20.86
N GLU A 289 -35.47 -12.62 -19.76
CA GLU A 289 -34.79 -13.90 -19.70
C GLU A 289 -35.75 -15.09 -19.91
N GLU A 290 -37.00 -14.98 -19.46
CA GLU A 290 -37.99 -16.05 -19.60
C GLU A 290 -38.47 -16.17 -21.04
N LYS A 291 -38.78 -15.02 -21.67
CA LYS A 291 -39.16 -14.99 -23.07
C LYS A 291 -38.03 -15.48 -23.99
N PHE A 292 -36.79 -15.08 -23.71
CA PHE A 292 -35.62 -15.52 -24.48
C PHE A 292 -35.42 -17.03 -24.41
N LYS A 293 -35.60 -17.62 -23.23
CA LYS A 293 -35.52 -19.07 -23.03
C LYS A 293 -36.64 -19.80 -23.76
N SER A 294 -37.87 -19.29 -23.72
CA SER A 294 -39.01 -19.85 -24.46
C SER A 294 -38.79 -19.81 -25.97
N ASP A 295 -38.28 -18.70 -26.51
CA ASP A 295 -38.02 -18.57 -27.94
C ASP A 295 -36.94 -19.55 -28.41
N ILE A 296 -35.84 -19.69 -27.65
CA ILE A 296 -34.81 -20.70 -27.93
C ILE A 296 -35.45 -22.11 -27.98
N GLN A 297 -36.24 -22.47 -26.98
CA GLN A 297 -36.88 -23.79 -26.92
C GLN A 297 -37.82 -24.01 -28.11
N ASN A 298 -38.64 -23.02 -28.46
CA ASN A 298 -39.52 -23.08 -29.62
C ASN A 298 -38.76 -23.24 -30.95
N TYR A 299 -37.56 -22.67 -31.08
CA TYR A 299 -36.72 -22.85 -32.27
C TYR A 299 -36.05 -24.22 -32.32
N PHE A 300 -35.73 -24.79 -31.15
CA PHE A 300 -35.25 -26.16 -31.04
C PHE A 300 -36.34 -27.18 -31.37
N ASP A 301 -37.55 -27.03 -30.81
CA ASP A 301 -38.64 -28.00 -30.97
C ASP A 301 -39.20 -28.03 -32.41
N LYS A 302 -38.96 -26.98 -33.20
CA LYS A 302 -39.32 -26.91 -34.63
C LYS A 302 -38.33 -27.64 -35.55
N LYS A 303 -37.22 -28.16 -35.03
CA LYS A 303 -36.21 -28.88 -35.79
C LYS A 303 -36.37 -30.37 -35.49
N ASP A 304 -36.58 -31.19 -36.53
CA ASP A 304 -36.60 -32.65 -36.40
C ASP A 304 -35.19 -33.16 -36.09
N ILE A 305 -34.87 -33.30 -34.80
CA ILE A 305 -33.60 -33.83 -34.33
C ILE A 305 -33.72 -35.35 -34.25
N THR A 306 -33.00 -36.07 -35.11
CA THR A 306 -32.90 -37.54 -35.07
C THR A 306 -31.57 -37.98 -34.45
N VAL A 307 -31.54 -39.19 -33.88
CA VAL A 307 -30.38 -39.71 -33.13
C VAL A 307 -29.17 -39.98 -34.05
N ASP A 308 -29.37 -40.05 -35.36
CA ASP A 308 -28.33 -40.31 -36.37
C ASP A 308 -27.67 -39.04 -36.95
N MET A 309 -27.94 -37.86 -36.37
CA MET A 309 -27.38 -36.60 -36.86
C MET A 309 -25.90 -36.42 -36.48
N ASP A 310 -25.13 -35.89 -37.42
CA ASP A 310 -23.73 -35.53 -37.20
C ASP A 310 -23.59 -34.42 -36.13
N VAL A 311 -22.51 -34.50 -35.35
CA VAL A 311 -22.19 -33.56 -34.26
C VAL A 311 -22.11 -32.11 -34.75
N GLN A 312 -21.53 -31.85 -35.92
CA GLN A 312 -21.44 -30.51 -36.48
C GLN A 312 -22.82 -29.95 -36.82
N THR A 313 -23.68 -30.77 -37.43
CA THR A 313 -25.07 -30.40 -37.72
C THR A 313 -25.83 -30.06 -36.44
N MET A 314 -25.60 -30.79 -35.33
CA MET A 314 -26.19 -30.46 -34.02
C MET A 314 -25.70 -29.10 -33.49
N TYR A 315 -24.40 -28.81 -33.59
CA TYR A 315 -23.84 -27.50 -33.20
C TYR A 315 -24.42 -26.35 -34.04
N ASP A 316 -24.55 -26.55 -35.34
CA ASP A 316 -25.09 -25.53 -36.25
C ASP A 316 -26.56 -25.23 -35.94
N ILE A 317 -27.34 -26.24 -35.54
CA ILE A 317 -28.73 -26.04 -35.08
C ILE A 317 -28.76 -25.19 -33.82
N ILE A 318 -27.91 -25.50 -32.83
CA ILE A 318 -27.82 -24.74 -31.58
C ILE A 318 -27.44 -23.28 -31.85
N GLU A 319 -26.39 -23.06 -32.65
CA GLU A 319 -25.90 -21.72 -32.95
C GLU A 319 -26.96 -20.89 -33.69
N ASN A 320 -27.67 -21.49 -34.65
CA ASN A 320 -28.72 -20.82 -35.39
C ASN A 320 -29.94 -20.47 -34.52
N SER A 321 -30.37 -21.36 -33.63
CA SER A 321 -31.47 -21.10 -32.69
C SER A 321 -31.14 -19.93 -31.76
N ILE A 322 -29.89 -19.85 -31.27
CA ILE A 322 -29.43 -18.73 -30.43
C ILE A 322 -29.40 -17.43 -31.23
N LYS A 323 -28.88 -17.43 -32.46
CA LYS A 323 -28.84 -16.23 -33.33
C LYS A 323 -30.25 -15.71 -33.65
N LEU A 324 -31.20 -16.60 -33.93
CA LEU A 324 -32.60 -16.24 -34.19
C LEU A 324 -33.25 -15.61 -32.95
N ALA A 325 -33.05 -16.20 -31.77
CA ALA A 325 -33.55 -15.65 -30.52
C ALA A 325 -32.94 -14.27 -30.23
N ILE A 326 -31.63 -14.06 -30.47
CA ILE A 326 -30.99 -12.75 -30.26
C ILE A 326 -31.60 -11.67 -31.17
N ASN A 327 -31.92 -12.00 -32.42
CA ASN A 327 -32.48 -11.03 -33.37
C ASN A 327 -33.92 -10.61 -33.04
N ASN A 328 -34.69 -11.45 -32.34
CA ASN A 328 -36.05 -11.14 -31.91
C ASN A 328 -36.13 -10.34 -30.61
N HIS A 329 -35.00 -10.19 -29.91
CA HIS A 329 -34.93 -9.42 -28.67
C HIS A 329 -34.28 -8.05 -28.89
N PRO A 330 -34.77 -6.99 -28.21
CA PRO A 330 -34.23 -5.65 -28.35
C PRO A 330 -32.77 -5.60 -27.89
N LYS A 331 -31.88 -5.11 -28.77
CA LYS A 331 -30.48 -4.85 -28.43
C LYS A 331 -30.41 -3.79 -27.33
N THR A 332 -29.58 -4.03 -26.32
CA THR A 332 -29.31 -3.06 -25.23
C THR A 332 -28.95 -1.69 -25.79
N LYS A 333 -29.80 -0.68 -25.55
CA LYS A 333 -29.54 0.71 -25.96
C LYS A 333 -28.71 1.43 -24.90
N LYS A 334 -27.73 2.19 -25.36
CA LYS A 334 -26.94 3.11 -24.52
C LYS A 334 -27.84 4.32 -24.20
N VAL A 335 -28.18 4.53 -22.94
CA VAL A 335 -28.93 5.73 -22.53
C VAL A 335 -27.99 6.93 -22.59
N GLU A 336 -28.23 7.88 -23.49
CA GLU A 336 -27.54 9.17 -23.47
C GLU A 336 -28.08 10.00 -22.31
N SER A 337 -27.36 10.02 -21.18
CA SER A 337 -27.66 10.98 -20.12
C SER A 337 -27.16 12.36 -20.54
N SER A 338 -28.08 13.27 -20.84
CA SER A 338 -27.73 14.67 -21.10
C SER A 338 -27.14 15.25 -19.79
N LYS A 339 -25.89 15.72 -19.85
CA LYS A 339 -25.10 16.16 -18.67
C LYS A 339 -25.68 17.37 -17.92
N LEU A 340 -26.73 17.99 -18.43
CA LEU A 340 -27.36 19.19 -17.87
C LEU A 340 -28.82 18.88 -17.58
N SER A 341 -29.27 19.12 -16.35
CA SER A 341 -30.71 19.11 -16.05
C SER A 341 -31.42 20.20 -16.88
N GLU A 342 -32.69 20.00 -17.19
CA GLU A 342 -33.48 21.03 -17.90
C GLU A 342 -33.47 22.37 -17.15
N GLU A 343 -33.52 22.31 -15.83
CA GLU A 343 -33.40 23.48 -14.95
C GLU A 343 -32.05 24.22 -15.15
N THR A 344 -30.95 23.47 -15.32
CA THR A 344 -29.63 24.07 -15.61
C THR A 344 -29.59 24.70 -17.00
N LYS A 345 -30.25 24.10 -17.99
CA LYS A 345 -30.36 24.66 -19.36
C LYS A 345 -31.17 25.95 -19.37
N GLU A 346 -32.24 26.03 -18.59
CA GLU A 346 -33.02 27.25 -18.40
C GLU A 346 -32.22 28.35 -17.72
N LEU A 347 -31.47 28.03 -16.67
CA LEU A 347 -30.60 28.99 -15.99
C LEU A 347 -29.52 29.55 -16.93
N ILE A 348 -28.95 28.72 -17.82
CA ILE A 348 -28.00 29.16 -18.85
C ILE A 348 -28.67 30.13 -19.83
N LYS A 349 -29.85 29.78 -20.38
CA LYS A 349 -30.62 30.67 -21.26
C LYS A 349 -30.95 32.00 -20.60
N ARG A 350 -31.37 31.98 -19.33
CA ARG A 350 -31.71 33.18 -18.55
C ARG A 350 -30.49 34.07 -18.31
N ARG A 351 -29.31 33.47 -18.08
CA ARG A 351 -28.03 34.20 -17.92
C ARG A 351 -27.60 34.88 -19.23
N GLU A 352 -27.81 34.25 -20.38
CA GLU A 352 -27.52 34.85 -21.69
C GLU A 352 -28.44 36.02 -22.02
N GLN A 353 -29.75 35.90 -21.72
CA GLN A 353 -30.70 37.00 -21.91
C GLN A 353 -30.36 38.22 -21.05
N MET A 354 -29.96 37.99 -19.80
CA MET A 354 -29.50 39.06 -18.89
C MET A 354 -28.22 39.75 -19.39
N ARG A 355 -27.28 38.99 -19.95
CA ARG A 355 -26.07 39.55 -20.59
C ARG A 355 -26.40 40.40 -21.80
N ARG A 356 -27.31 39.96 -22.67
CA ARG A 356 -27.75 40.72 -23.85
C ARG A 356 -28.47 42.02 -23.47
N LYS A 357 -29.24 42.03 -22.38
CA LYS A 357 -29.89 43.25 -21.86
C LYS A 357 -28.89 44.28 -21.32
N LYS A 358 -27.79 43.85 -20.68
CA LYS A 358 -26.73 44.75 -20.18
C LYS A 358 -25.91 45.45 -21.28
N VAL A 359 -25.85 44.88 -22.49
CA VAL A 359 -25.07 45.44 -23.61
C VAL A 359 -25.88 46.51 -24.38
N LYS A 360 -27.21 46.51 -24.27
CA LYS A 360 -28.09 47.48 -24.94
C LYS A 360 -28.36 48.76 -24.14
N SER A 361 -27.80 48.90 -22.94
CA SER A 361 -28.02 50.06 -22.05
C SER A 361 -26.79 50.95 -21.92
N LYS A 362 -26.07 51.21 -23.02
CA LYS A 362 -25.02 52.22 -23.09
C LYS A 362 -25.37 53.25 -24.14
#